data_AF-A0A8T3B467-F1
#
_entry.id   AF-A0A8T3B467-F1
#
_cell.length_a   1.000
_cell.length_b   1.000
_cell.length_c   1.000
_cell.angle_alpha   90.00
_cell.angle_beta   90.00
_cell.angle_gamma   90.00
#
_symmetry.space_group_name_H-M   'P 1'
#
loop_
_entity.id
_entity.type
_entity.pdbx_description
1 polymer ?
#
loop_
_entity_poly.entity_id
_entity_poly.type
_entity_poly.pdbx_seq_one_letter_code
_entity_poly.pdbx_strand_id
1 'polypeptide(L)'
;MLCCLVQDNPKKWDEILSQAKFAYNSMPNRSTVTNMAGDFKSMLENVRRSLQTANESYKQAADVHRRFQTFQPGGLVMVRMRKERHPTGTYSKLAPKKLGPVAIKHKISDNAYVLELPSDVLMSSTFNVAEISPYYPPDSANTEIDSSDMNIPVAGVN
;
A
#
# COMPACT_ATOMS: atom_id res chain seq x y z
N MET A 1 -30.60 7.33 8.18
CA MET A 1 -31.53 6.28 8.64
C MET A 1 -31.16 5.72 10.00
N LEU A 2 -29.94 5.22 10.22
CA LEU A 2 -29.56 4.64 11.52
C LEU A 2 -29.64 5.67 12.68
N CYS A 3 -29.18 6.91 12.48
CA CYS A 3 -29.32 7.99 13.47
C CYS A 3 -30.78 8.35 13.80
N CYS A 4 -31.70 8.16 12.84
CA CYS A 4 -33.13 8.43 13.05
C CYS A 4 -33.82 7.31 13.83
N LEU A 5 -33.31 6.07 13.73
CA LEU A 5 -33.88 4.89 14.36
C LEU A 5 -33.37 4.67 15.79
N VAL A 6 -32.12 5.08 16.08
CA VAL A 6 -31.54 4.86 17.41
C VAL A 6 -31.82 5.98 18.41
N GLN A 7 -32.25 7.15 17.93
CA GLN A 7 -32.68 8.27 18.77
C GLN A 7 -31.67 8.49 19.93
N ASP A 8 -32.13 8.45 21.19
CA ASP A 8 -31.32 8.72 22.40
C ASP A 8 -30.73 7.46 23.07
N ASN A 9 -30.82 6.27 22.47
CA ASN A 9 -30.42 5.01 23.13
C ASN A 9 -29.25 4.30 22.41
N PRO A 10 -28.00 4.75 22.59
CA PRO A 10 -26.85 4.27 21.85
C PRO A 10 -26.36 2.87 22.26
N LYS A 11 -27.11 2.14 23.08
CA LYS A 11 -26.80 0.74 23.44
C LYS A 11 -27.60 -0.28 22.63
N LYS A 12 -28.63 0.17 21.89
CA LYS A 12 -29.52 -0.69 21.10
C LYS A 12 -29.18 -0.73 19.61
N TRP A 13 -28.05 -0.14 19.19
CA TRP A 13 -27.67 -0.10 17.77
C TRP A 13 -27.58 -1.49 17.15
N ASP A 14 -27.15 -2.50 17.91
CA ASP A 14 -26.98 -3.87 17.40
C ASP A 14 -28.33 -4.52 17.03
N GLU A 15 -29.37 -4.32 17.86
CA GLU A 15 -30.74 -4.79 17.60
C GLU A 15 -31.36 -4.10 16.37
N ILE A 16 -31.09 -2.81 16.21
CA ILE A 16 -31.67 -1.95 15.16
C ILE A 16 -30.88 -2.08 13.84
N LEU A 17 -29.63 -2.51 13.88
CA LEU A 17 -28.75 -2.62 12.71
C LEU A 17 -29.36 -3.55 11.65
N SER A 18 -29.94 -4.67 12.08
CA SER A 18 -30.58 -5.63 11.17
C SER A 18 -31.81 -5.03 10.46
N GLN A 19 -32.66 -4.29 11.20
CA GLN A 19 -33.84 -3.62 10.64
C GLN A 19 -33.46 -2.47 9.71
N ALA A 20 -32.45 -1.67 10.09
CA ALA A 20 -31.96 -0.57 9.27
C ALA A 20 -31.30 -1.07 7.99
N LYS A 21 -30.51 -2.15 8.06
CA LYS A 21 -29.90 -2.80 6.90
C LYS A 21 -30.96 -3.36 5.95
N PHE A 22 -31.98 -4.02 6.50
CA PHE A 22 -33.10 -4.52 5.70
C PHE A 22 -33.86 -3.38 5.02
N ALA A 23 -34.23 -2.33 5.77
CA ALA A 23 -34.93 -1.17 5.21
C ALA A 23 -34.11 -0.48 4.10
N TYR A 24 -32.80 -0.35 4.28
CA TYR A 24 -31.90 0.23 3.28
C TYR A 24 -31.78 -0.64 2.03
N ASN A 25 -31.61 -1.96 2.19
CA ASN A 25 -31.45 -2.89 1.06
C ASN A 25 -32.76 -3.11 0.29
N SER A 26 -33.90 -3.05 0.98
CA SER A 26 -35.24 -3.23 0.40
C SER A 26 -35.86 -1.91 -0.06
N MET A 27 -35.19 -0.77 0.15
CA MET A 27 -35.69 0.52 -0.27
C MET A 27 -35.73 0.57 -1.80
N PRO A 28 -36.91 0.79 -2.42
CA PRO A 28 -36.98 0.97 -3.85
C PRO A 28 -36.18 2.22 -4.23
N ASN A 29 -35.01 2.03 -4.84
CA ASN A 29 -34.31 3.14 -5.48
C ASN A 29 -35.16 3.57 -6.69
N ARG A 30 -35.36 4.87 -6.87
CA ARG A 30 -36.13 5.45 -7.99
C ARG A 30 -35.67 4.91 -9.35
N SER A 31 -34.41 4.46 -9.46
CA SER A 31 -33.82 3.84 -10.65
C SER A 31 -34.11 2.34 -10.84
N THR A 32 -34.63 1.63 -9.82
CA THR A 32 -34.82 0.16 -9.83
C THR A 32 -36.27 -0.29 -10.00
N VAL A 33 -37.25 0.61 -9.88
CA VAL A 33 -38.67 0.22 -9.74
C VAL A 33 -39.36 -0.16 -11.06
N THR A 34 -38.85 0.22 -12.24
CA THR A 34 -39.69 0.20 -13.44
C THR A 34 -39.62 -1.03 -14.34
N ASN A 35 -38.70 -1.97 -14.15
CA ASN A 35 -38.27 -2.77 -15.30
C ASN A 35 -38.36 -4.29 -15.07
N MET A 36 -39.41 -4.88 -15.64
CA MET A 36 -39.68 -6.31 -15.74
C MET A 36 -38.47 -7.06 -16.36
N ALA A 37 -38.31 -8.33 -16.01
CA ALA A 37 -37.11 -9.18 -16.11
C ALA A 37 -36.24 -9.14 -17.41
N GLY A 38 -36.70 -8.58 -18.53
CA GLY A 38 -35.89 -8.35 -19.73
C GLY A 38 -34.89 -7.20 -19.62
N ASP A 39 -35.20 -6.20 -18.79
CA ASP A 39 -34.45 -4.95 -18.67
C ASP A 39 -33.39 -4.96 -17.54
N PHE A 40 -33.38 -6.00 -16.71
CA PHE A 40 -32.45 -6.09 -15.60
C PHE A 40 -30.99 -6.26 -16.08
N LYS A 41 -30.79 -6.99 -17.19
CA LYS A 41 -29.46 -7.19 -17.78
C LYS A 41 -28.89 -5.88 -18.33
N SER A 42 -29.69 -5.11 -19.07
CA SER A 42 -29.26 -3.79 -19.58
C SER A 42 -29.02 -2.80 -18.44
N MET A 43 -29.84 -2.85 -17.38
CA MET A 43 -29.62 -2.07 -16.16
C MET A 43 -28.29 -2.42 -15.47
N LEU A 44 -27.99 -3.70 -15.28
CA LEU A 44 -26.72 -4.14 -14.69
C LEU A 44 -25.52 -3.71 -15.52
N GLU A 45 -25.60 -3.80 -16.85
CA GLU A 45 -24.55 -3.33 -17.74
C GLU A 45 -24.36 -1.82 -17.65
N ASN A 46 -25.45 -1.05 -17.54
CA ASN A 46 -25.38 0.40 -17.34
C ASN A 46 -24.75 0.77 -15.99
N VAL A 47 -25.08 0.05 -14.92
CA VAL A 47 -24.48 0.23 -13.59
C VAL A 47 -22.98 -0.09 -13.62
N ARG A 48 -22.59 -1.22 -14.23
CA ARG A 48 -21.17 -1.60 -14.40
C ARG A 48 -20.41 -0.53 -15.17
N ARG A 49 -20.96 -0.08 -16.31
CA ARG A 49 -20.37 0.97 -17.14
C ARG A 49 -20.19 2.25 -16.34
N SER A 50 -21.23 2.71 -15.64
CA SER A 50 -21.15 3.92 -14.81
C SER A 50 -20.09 3.80 -13.72
N LEU A 51 -19.97 2.63 -13.08
CA LEU A 51 -18.97 2.39 -12.06
C LEU A 51 -17.55 2.39 -12.65
N GLN A 52 -17.36 1.80 -13.83
CA GLN A 52 -16.08 1.82 -14.55
C GLN A 52 -15.70 3.26 -14.91
N THR A 53 -16.59 4.02 -15.54
CA THR A 53 -16.34 5.43 -15.91
C THR A 53 -15.99 6.28 -14.68
N ALA A 54 -16.71 6.09 -13.57
CA ALA A 54 -16.39 6.78 -12.32
C ALA A 54 -15.01 6.37 -11.77
N ASN A 55 -14.70 5.08 -11.72
CA ASN A 55 -13.39 4.61 -11.26
C ASN A 55 -12.25 5.12 -12.14
N GLU A 56 -12.44 5.16 -13.46
CA GLU A 56 -11.47 5.70 -14.40
C GLU A 56 -11.25 7.20 -14.20
N SER A 57 -12.31 7.99 -14.02
CA SER A 57 -12.18 9.42 -13.76
C SER A 57 -11.50 9.70 -12.41
N TYR A 58 -11.83 8.94 -11.37
CA TYR A 58 -11.12 8.99 -10.08
C TYR A 58 -9.64 8.62 -10.24
N LYS A 59 -9.33 7.59 -11.02
CA LYS A 59 -7.95 7.18 -11.30
C LYS A 59 -7.19 8.30 -12.02
N GLN A 60 -7.76 8.89 -13.06
CA GLN A 60 -7.15 9.99 -13.81
C GLN A 60 -6.88 11.20 -12.90
N ALA A 61 -7.87 11.62 -12.10
CA ALA A 61 -7.70 12.73 -11.17
C ALA A 61 -6.63 12.46 -10.10
N ALA A 62 -6.55 11.21 -9.59
CA ALA A 62 -5.54 10.82 -8.62
C ALA A 62 -4.13 10.74 -9.24
N ASP A 63 -4.02 10.20 -10.45
CA ASP A 63 -2.75 9.98 -11.13
C ASP A 63 -2.06 11.29 -11.53
N VAL A 64 -2.82 12.38 -11.79
CA VAL A 64 -2.27 13.73 -12.02
C VAL A 64 -1.35 14.20 -10.88
N HIS A 65 -1.66 13.83 -9.64
CA HIS A 65 -0.88 14.24 -8.47
C HIS A 65 0.19 13.21 -8.06
N ARG A 66 0.24 12.05 -8.71
CA ARG A 66 1.19 10.97 -8.37
C ARG A 66 2.46 11.11 -9.19
N ARG A 67 3.60 10.94 -8.52
CA ARG A 67 4.90 10.81 -9.20
C ARG A 67 5.06 9.36 -9.63
N PHE A 68 5.16 9.11 -10.93
CA PHE A 68 5.49 7.80 -11.44
C PHE A 68 7.00 7.59 -11.32
N GLN A 69 7.41 6.64 -10.47
CA GLN A 69 8.80 6.23 -10.38
C GLN A 69 8.89 4.71 -10.49
N THR A 70 9.74 4.23 -11.38
CA THR A 70 9.93 2.79 -11.59
C THR A 70 11.39 2.47 -11.36
N PHE A 71 11.63 1.35 -10.71
CA PHE A 71 12.98 0.85 -10.45
C PHE A 71 13.14 -0.53 -11.08
N GLN A 72 14.37 -0.86 -11.43
CA GLN A 72 14.70 -2.17 -11.98
C GLN A 72 15.31 -3.06 -10.89
N PRO A 73 15.06 -4.38 -10.91
CA PRO A 73 15.80 -5.33 -10.08
C PRO A 73 17.32 -5.16 -10.25
N GLY A 74 18.07 -5.28 -9.16
CA GLY A 74 19.51 -5.01 -9.12
C GLY A 74 19.89 -3.54 -8.95
N GLY A 75 18.95 -2.60 -9.11
CA GLY A 75 19.19 -1.18 -8.84
C GLY A 75 19.38 -0.89 -7.35
N LEU A 76 20.25 0.07 -7.04
CA LEU A 76 20.44 0.58 -5.67
C LEU A 76 19.44 1.68 -5.35
N VAL A 77 18.75 1.52 -4.22
CA VAL A 77 17.79 2.49 -3.70
C VAL A 77 18.04 2.79 -2.24
N MET A 78 17.71 4.00 -1.81
CA MET A 78 17.66 4.37 -0.40
C MET A 78 16.25 4.23 0.15
N VAL A 79 16.13 3.59 1.31
CA VAL A 79 14.86 3.26 1.96
C VAL A 79 14.52 4.29 3.02
N ARG A 80 13.39 4.97 2.89
CA ARG A 80 12.86 5.87 3.92
C ARG A 80 12.27 5.05 5.07
N MET A 81 12.81 5.23 6.26
CA MET A 81 12.30 4.57 7.46
C MET A 81 11.13 5.34 8.05
N ARG A 82 10.00 4.65 8.23
CA ARG A 82 8.85 5.20 8.94
C ARG A 82 8.99 5.03 10.45
N LYS A 83 8.30 5.85 11.22
CA LYS A 83 8.41 5.85 12.69
C LYS A 83 7.96 4.53 13.30
N GLU A 84 6.92 3.91 12.73
CA GLU A 84 6.36 2.63 13.17
C GLU A 84 7.31 1.43 13.01
N ARG A 85 8.37 1.55 12.20
CA ARG A 85 9.33 0.46 11.99
C ARG A 85 10.60 0.59 12.83
N HIS A 86 10.74 1.68 13.59
CA HIS A 86 11.82 1.82 14.56
C HIS A 86 11.41 1.13 15.87
N PRO A 87 12.31 0.38 16.52
CA PRO A 87 12.07 -0.08 17.87
C PRO A 87 11.80 1.12 18.81
N THR A 88 10.86 0.94 19.73
CA THR A 88 10.41 1.99 20.65
C THR A 88 11.60 2.56 21.42
N GLY A 89 11.87 3.87 21.25
CA GLY A 89 12.96 4.58 21.93
C GLY A 89 14.22 4.83 21.08
N THR A 90 14.37 4.21 19.91
CA THR A 90 15.54 4.40 19.03
C THR A 90 15.38 5.56 18.04
N TYR A 91 14.19 6.10 17.89
CA TYR A 91 13.92 7.21 16.98
C TYR A 91 14.45 8.54 17.54
N SER A 92 15.62 8.98 17.08
CA SER A 92 16.17 10.31 17.35
C SER A 92 15.83 11.30 16.24
N LYS A 93 15.55 12.56 16.59
CA LYS A 93 15.26 13.65 15.63
C LYS A 93 16.42 13.91 14.66
N LEU A 94 17.65 13.59 15.07
CA LEU A 94 18.88 13.74 14.29
C LEU A 94 19.34 12.45 13.60
N ALA A 95 18.67 11.32 13.83
CA ALA A 95 19.03 10.07 13.17
C ALA A 95 18.81 10.15 11.66
N PRO A 96 19.62 9.44 10.85
CA PRO A 96 19.43 9.36 9.42
C PRO A 96 18.03 8.79 9.10
N LYS A 97 17.25 9.52 8.30
CA LYS A 97 15.87 9.14 7.94
C LYS A 97 15.81 8.08 6.83
N LYS A 98 16.92 7.87 6.14
CA LYS A 98 17.05 6.91 5.05
C LYS A 98 18.09 5.87 5.43
N LEU A 99 17.75 4.60 5.26
CA LEU A 99 18.70 3.49 5.26
C LEU A 99 19.38 3.45 3.89
N GLY A 100 20.65 3.05 3.89
CA GLY A 100 21.63 3.21 2.81
C GLY A 100 21.28 2.62 1.44
N PRO A 101 22.28 2.43 0.56
CA PRO A 101 22.03 1.80 -0.73
C PRO A 101 21.67 0.34 -0.51
N VAL A 102 20.44 -0.02 -0.85
CA VAL A 102 19.91 -1.38 -0.79
C VAL A 102 19.56 -1.82 -2.20
N ALA A 103 19.97 -3.03 -2.58
CA ALA A 103 19.63 -3.59 -3.87
C ALA A 103 18.16 -4.06 -3.90
N ILE A 104 17.51 -3.85 -5.04
CA ILE A 104 16.18 -4.41 -5.30
C ILE A 104 16.35 -5.88 -5.70
N LYS A 105 15.81 -6.80 -4.90
CA LYS A 105 15.81 -8.23 -5.21
C LYS A 105 14.93 -8.54 -6.42
N HIS A 106 13.68 -8.14 -6.36
CA HIS A 106 12.73 -8.27 -7.47
C HIS A 106 11.53 -7.33 -7.29
N LYS A 107 10.82 -7.10 -8.40
CA LYS A 107 9.64 -6.25 -8.49
C LYS A 107 8.37 -7.09 -8.39
N ILE A 108 7.49 -6.80 -7.43
CA ILE A 108 6.17 -7.44 -7.33
C ILE A 108 5.17 -6.70 -8.21
N SER A 109 5.15 -5.37 -8.11
CA SER A 109 4.33 -4.48 -8.95
C SER A 109 5.01 -3.11 -9.08
N ASP A 110 4.50 -2.22 -9.93
CA ASP A 110 5.02 -0.85 -10.06
C ASP A 110 5.06 -0.09 -8.73
N ASN A 111 4.19 -0.46 -7.78
CA ASN A 111 4.05 0.17 -6.48
C ASN A 111 4.79 -0.57 -5.35
N ALA A 112 5.26 -1.80 -5.56
CA ALA A 112 5.81 -2.65 -4.50
C ALA A 112 7.04 -3.44 -4.94
N TYR A 113 8.12 -3.30 -4.18
CA TYR A 113 9.43 -3.89 -4.45
C TYR A 113 9.95 -4.66 -3.24
N VAL A 114 10.63 -5.78 -3.50
CA VAL A 114 11.34 -6.53 -2.46
C VAL A 114 12.81 -6.13 -2.49
N LEU A 115 13.33 -5.76 -1.33
CA LEU A 115 14.71 -5.29 -1.16
C LEU A 115 15.56 -6.33 -0.43
N GLU A 116 16.85 -6.34 -0.72
CA GLU A 116 17.83 -7.18 -0.04
C GLU A 116 18.33 -6.50 1.23
N LEU A 117 17.53 -6.60 2.29
CA LEU A 117 17.92 -6.10 3.60
C LEU A 117 18.90 -7.08 4.29
N PRO A 118 19.86 -6.56 5.07
CA PRO A 118 20.68 -7.39 5.97
C PRO A 118 19.80 -8.15 6.97
N SER A 119 20.20 -9.36 7.34
CA SER A 119 19.47 -10.22 8.29
C SER A 119 19.29 -9.60 9.68
N ASP A 120 20.14 -8.63 10.04
CA ASP A 120 20.05 -7.88 11.30
C ASP A 120 18.82 -6.95 11.35
N VAL A 121 18.24 -6.65 10.19
CA VAL A 121 17.07 -5.80 10.07
C VAL A 121 15.81 -6.64 10.21
N LEU A 122 15.19 -6.62 11.38
CA LEU A 122 13.95 -7.35 11.71
C LEU A 122 12.67 -6.81 11.01
N MET A 123 12.81 -6.07 9.91
CA MET A 123 11.69 -5.47 9.18
C MET A 123 11.30 -6.32 7.97
N SER A 124 10.08 -6.13 7.49
CA SER A 124 9.67 -6.67 6.19
C SER A 124 10.55 -6.11 5.07
N SER A 125 10.97 -7.00 4.16
CA SER A 125 11.75 -6.68 2.97
C SER A 125 10.90 -6.08 1.84
N THR A 126 9.58 -5.98 2.00
CA THR A 126 8.67 -5.42 0.99
C THR A 126 8.41 -3.94 1.26
N PHE A 127 8.71 -3.08 0.29
CA PHE A 127 8.57 -1.63 0.39
C PHE A 127 7.70 -1.07 -0.72
N ASN A 128 6.98 0.00 -0.38
CA ASN A 128 6.22 0.77 -1.35
C ASN A 128 7.15 1.69 -2.17
N VAL A 129 6.78 1.98 -3.42
CA VAL A 129 7.53 2.92 -4.28
C VAL A 129 7.74 4.30 -3.65
N ALA A 130 6.78 4.77 -2.84
CA ALA A 130 6.88 6.05 -2.13
C ALA A 130 7.86 6.01 -0.94
N GLU A 131 8.29 4.82 -0.52
CA GLU A 131 9.24 4.60 0.57
C GLU A 131 10.67 4.41 0.07
N ILE A 132 10.86 4.24 -1.23
CA ILE A 132 12.18 4.07 -1.85
C ILE A 132 12.53 5.31 -2.66
N SER A 133 13.82 5.63 -2.72
CA SER A 133 14.35 6.73 -3.52
C SER A 133 15.60 6.27 -4.27
N PRO A 134 15.84 6.75 -5.50
CA PRO A 134 17.06 6.40 -6.23
C PRO A 134 18.30 6.78 -5.42
N TYR A 135 19.27 5.87 -5.38
CA TYR A 135 20.58 6.16 -4.81
C TYR A 135 21.41 6.98 -5.81
N TYR A 136 22.03 8.06 -5.33
CA TYR A 136 22.98 8.85 -6.11
C TYR A 136 24.33 8.77 -5.39
N PRO A 137 25.37 8.18 -6.01
CA PRO A 137 26.69 8.13 -5.40
C PRO A 137 27.24 9.55 -5.23
N PRO A 138 27.86 9.86 -4.07
CA PRO A 138 28.29 11.22 -3.76
C PRO A 138 29.51 11.71 -4.56
N ASP A 139 30.24 10.84 -5.24
CA ASP A 139 31.23 11.15 -6.28
C ASP A 139 31.65 9.84 -6.97
N SER A 140 32.08 9.92 -8.23
CA SER A 140 32.51 8.87 -9.18
C SER A 140 33.23 7.62 -8.63
N ALA A 141 32.57 6.80 -7.82
CA ALA A 141 33.09 5.54 -7.30
C ALA A 141 32.19 4.39 -7.78
N ASN A 142 32.70 3.61 -8.73
CA ASN A 142 32.04 2.41 -9.23
C ASN A 142 31.89 1.42 -8.06
N THR A 143 30.65 1.13 -7.66
CA THR A 143 30.38 0.13 -6.62
C THR A 143 30.14 -1.22 -7.30
N GLU A 144 31.19 -1.81 -7.88
CA GLU A 144 31.18 -3.23 -8.21
C GLU A 144 31.40 -4.00 -6.90
N ILE A 145 30.36 -4.70 -6.45
CA ILE A 145 30.42 -5.51 -5.24
C ILE A 145 31.02 -6.85 -5.64
N ASP A 146 32.33 -7.01 -5.47
CA ASP A 146 32.95 -8.33 -5.56
C ASP A 146 32.53 -9.14 -4.34
N SER A 147 31.89 -10.28 -4.58
CA SER A 147 31.18 -11.08 -3.57
C SER A 147 32.09 -12.06 -2.82
N SER A 148 33.40 -11.85 -2.88
CA SER A 148 34.40 -12.75 -2.30
C SER A 148 35.30 -12.02 -1.31
N ASP A 149 34.82 -11.80 -0.08
CA ASP A 149 35.70 -11.75 1.10
C ASP A 149 34.88 -11.76 2.38
N MET A 150 34.37 -12.94 2.74
CA MET A 150 33.99 -13.27 4.12
C MET A 150 34.50 -14.68 4.42
N ASN A 151 35.82 -14.85 4.52
CA ASN A 151 36.42 -16.01 5.16
C ASN A 151 37.29 -15.54 6.35
N ILE A 152 36.69 -15.47 7.53
CA ILE A 152 37.42 -15.26 8.79
C ILE A 152 37.94 -16.64 9.24
N PRO A 153 39.25 -16.84 9.44
CA PRO A 153 39.78 -18.09 9.96
C PRO A 153 39.49 -18.20 11.47
N VAL A 154 38.84 -19.29 11.88
CA VAL A 154 38.64 -19.64 13.29
C VAL A 154 39.95 -20.19 13.87
N ALA A 155 40.62 -19.41 14.71
CA ALA A 155 41.75 -19.88 15.49
C ALA A 155 41.23 -20.64 16.72
N GLY A 156 41.58 -21.93 16.81
CA GLY A 156 41.33 -22.76 17.97
C GLY A 156 42.12 -22.29 19.20
N VAL A 157 41.52 -22.47 20.38
CA VAL A 157 42.24 -22.46 21.66
C VAL A 157 41.77 -23.67 22.45
N ASN A 158 42.76 -24.40 22.97
CA ASN A 158 42.67 -25.65 23.73
C ASN A 158 41.84 -25.54 25.01
#